data_AF-A0A7V9K8S6-F1
#
_entry.id   AF-A0A7V9K8S6-F1
#
_cell.length_a   1.000
_cell.length_b   1.000
_cell.length_c   1.000
_cell.angle_alpha   90.00
_cell.angle_beta   90.00
_cell.angle_gamma   90.00
#
_symmetry.space_group_name_H-M   'P 1'
#
loop_
_entity.id
_entity.type
_entity.pdbx_description
1 polymer ?
#
loop_
_entity_poly.entity_id
_entity_poly.type
_entity_poly.pdbx_seq_one_letter_code
_entity_poly.pdbx_strand_id
1 'polypeptide(L)'
;EGIKAGAQGYLLKDSEPEDLSRAIHTVHAGNTIIAPDLAQKMLSTFEKGRSRSPQLSPPPLTERELEVIRALAQGMSDRQIAGSLGISEKTVRNHTSNIYRKLHIFDRTQAVIYAIREGVIDVEELEYRPPTER
;
A
#
# COMPACT_ATOMS: atom_id res chain seq x y z
N GLU A 1 -10.69 -21.82 -1.17
CA GLU A 1 -10.16 -22.03 -2.53
C GLU A 1 -10.64 -20.98 -3.54
N GLY A 2 -11.91 -20.95 -3.97
CA GLY A 2 -12.38 -20.08 -5.09
C GLY A 2 -12.04 -18.58 -5.03
N ILE A 3 -12.37 -17.86 -3.95
CA ILE A 3 -12.05 -16.42 -3.80
C ILE A 3 -10.52 -16.17 -3.75
N LYS A 4 -9.76 -17.05 -3.12
CA LYS A 4 -8.28 -16.94 -3.07
C LYS A 4 -7.63 -17.15 -4.45
N ALA A 5 -8.33 -17.83 -5.35
CA ALA A 5 -7.92 -18.08 -6.73
C ALA A 5 -8.43 -17.02 -7.72
N GLY A 6 -9.08 -15.95 -7.26
CA GLY A 6 -9.53 -14.84 -8.11
C GLY A 6 -11.00 -14.91 -8.55
N ALA A 7 -11.84 -15.74 -7.93
CA ALA A 7 -13.27 -15.72 -8.21
C ALA A 7 -13.89 -14.37 -7.81
N GLN A 8 -14.68 -13.78 -8.71
CA GLN A 8 -15.39 -12.52 -8.51
C GLN A 8 -16.74 -12.69 -7.78
N GLY A 9 -17.11 -13.92 -7.40
CA GLY A 9 -18.32 -14.17 -6.64
C GLY A 9 -18.35 -15.56 -5.99
N TYR A 10 -19.10 -15.69 -4.91
CA TYR A 10 -19.34 -16.98 -4.24
C TYR A 10 -20.80 -17.08 -3.76
N LEU A 11 -21.49 -18.11 -4.23
CA LEU A 11 -22.87 -18.44 -3.89
C LEU A 11 -22.93 -19.82 -3.20
N LEU A 12 -23.85 -19.98 -2.25
CA LEU A 12 -24.06 -21.25 -1.56
C LEU A 12 -24.96 -22.16 -2.40
N LYS A 13 -24.86 -23.47 -2.16
CA LYS A 13 -25.65 -24.47 -2.90
C LYS A 13 -27.16 -24.37 -2.63
N ASP A 14 -27.53 -23.76 -1.50
CA ASP A 14 -28.92 -23.61 -1.05
C ASP A 14 -29.50 -22.22 -1.41
N SER A 15 -28.82 -21.46 -2.26
CA SER A 15 -29.30 -20.15 -2.72
C SER A 15 -30.47 -20.29 -3.69
N GLU A 16 -31.44 -19.37 -3.59
CA GLU A 16 -32.62 -19.38 -4.46
C GLU A 16 -32.23 -19.11 -5.94
N PRO A 17 -32.99 -19.64 -6.92
CA PRO A 17 -32.71 -19.42 -8.35
C PRO A 17 -32.59 -17.94 -8.74
N GLU A 18 -33.38 -17.08 -8.09
CA GLU A 18 -33.38 -15.63 -8.26
C GLU A 18 -32.04 -15.00 -7.82
N ASP A 19 -31.40 -15.56 -6.79
CA ASP A 19 -30.12 -15.08 -6.29
C ASP A 19 -28.96 -15.44 -7.21
N LEU A 20 -29.05 -16.56 -7.94
CA LEU A 20 -28.10 -16.90 -8.98
C LEU A 20 -28.17 -15.91 -10.16
N SER A 21 -29.38 -15.60 -10.62
CA SER A 21 -29.58 -14.62 -11.70
C SER A 21 -29.04 -13.24 -11.30
N ARG A 22 -29.37 -12.78 -10.10
CA ARG A 22 -28.86 -11.53 -9.53
C ARG A 22 -27.33 -11.56 -9.42
N ALA A 23 -26.76 -12.70 -9.04
CA ALA A 23 -25.33 -12.86 -8.90
C ALA A 23 -24.58 -12.71 -10.22
N ILE A 24 -25.10 -13.32 -11.28
CA ILE A 24 -24.55 -13.22 -12.63
C ILE A 24 -24.56 -11.76 -13.10
N HIS A 25 -25.70 -11.07 -12.97
CA HIS A 25 -25.82 -9.67 -13.42
C HIS A 25 -24.90 -8.72 -12.64
N THR A 26 -24.70 -8.96 -11.34
CA THR A 26 -23.85 -8.11 -10.50
C THR A 26 -22.37 -8.28 -10.83
N VAL A 27 -21.91 -9.52 -11.04
CA VAL A 27 -20.53 -9.81 -11.49
C VAL A 27 -20.30 -9.25 -12.90
N HIS A 28 -21.29 -9.34 -13.78
CA HIS A 28 -21.22 -8.73 -15.11
C HIS A 28 -21.10 -7.20 -15.06
N ALA A 29 -21.70 -6.55 -14.06
CA ALA A 29 -21.55 -5.12 -13.79
C ALA A 29 -20.21 -4.74 -13.10
N GLY A 30 -19.30 -5.71 -12.92
CA GLY A 30 -17.98 -5.50 -12.30
C GLY A 30 -17.99 -5.51 -10.77
N ASN A 31 -19.11 -5.88 -10.14
CA ASN A 31 -19.26 -5.92 -8.69
C ASN A 31 -19.05 -7.33 -8.15
N THR A 32 -18.47 -7.45 -6.96
CA THR A 32 -18.21 -8.75 -6.31
C THR A 32 -19.36 -9.12 -5.37
N ILE A 33 -19.86 -10.37 -5.45
CA ILE A 33 -20.85 -10.90 -4.50
C ILE A 33 -20.23 -11.93 -3.58
N ILE A 34 -20.43 -11.70 -2.28
CA ILE A 34 -20.03 -12.64 -1.24
C ILE A 34 -21.28 -13.00 -0.44
N ALA A 35 -21.60 -14.29 -0.37
CA ALA A 35 -22.70 -14.79 0.45
C ALA A 35 -22.56 -14.33 1.93
N PRO A 36 -23.66 -13.97 2.63
CA PRO A 36 -23.61 -13.42 3.99
C PRO A 36 -22.80 -14.26 4.98
N ASP A 37 -22.93 -15.58 4.94
CA ASP A 37 -22.21 -16.49 5.85
C ASP A 37 -20.70 -16.51 5.57
N LEU A 38 -20.31 -16.42 4.30
CA LEU A 38 -18.91 -16.31 3.92
C LEU A 38 -18.35 -14.93 4.27
N ALA A 39 -19.16 -13.87 4.12
CA ALA A 39 -18.80 -12.53 4.56
C ALA A 39 -18.58 -12.48 6.08
N GLN A 40 -19.46 -13.11 6.87
CA GLN A 40 -19.28 -13.23 8.32
C GLN A 40 -18.06 -14.08 8.69
N LYS A 41 -17.79 -15.16 7.96
CA LYS A 41 -16.58 -15.98 8.17
C LYS A 41 -15.30 -15.23 7.80
N MET A 42 -15.36 -14.39 6.77
CA MET A 42 -14.27 -13.49 6.40
C MET A 42 -14.08 -12.42 7.48
N LEU A 43 -15.13 -11.70 7.88
CA LEU A 43 -15.10 -10.72 8.97
C LEU A 43 -14.56 -11.33 10.26
N SER A 44 -15.06 -12.49 10.69
CA SER A 44 -14.56 -13.17 11.90
C SER A 44 -13.13 -13.68 11.77
N THR A 45 -12.63 -13.97 10.57
CA THR A 45 -11.21 -14.26 10.33
C THR A 45 -10.36 -12.99 10.39
N PHE A 46 -10.85 -11.88 9.83
CA PHE A 46 -10.25 -10.55 10.00
C PHE A 46 -10.22 -10.11 11.46
N GLU A 47 -11.27 -10.40 12.23
CA GLU A 47 -11.36 -10.10 13.67
C GLU A 47 -10.51 -11.04 14.53
N LYS A 48 -10.45 -12.34 14.24
CA LYS A 48 -9.54 -13.27 14.94
C LYS A 48 -8.07 -13.00 14.65
N GLY A 49 -7.75 -12.41 13.50
CA GLY A 49 -6.42 -11.85 13.20
C GLY A 49 -6.10 -10.55 13.96
N ARG A 50 -7.12 -9.82 14.42
CA ARG A 50 -6.97 -8.60 15.25
C ARG A 50 -6.81 -8.89 16.75
N SER A 51 -7.27 -10.02 17.25
CA SER A 51 -7.37 -10.27 18.71
C SER A 51 -6.15 -10.90 19.38
N ARG A 52 -4.94 -10.82 18.79
CA ARG A 52 -3.69 -11.30 19.44
C ARG A 52 -2.47 -10.39 19.35
N SER A 53 -2.66 -9.11 19.06
CA SER A 53 -1.66 -8.07 19.37
C SER A 53 -2.38 -6.73 19.44
N PRO A 54 -1.96 -5.79 20.31
CA PRO A 54 -2.47 -4.43 20.23
C PRO A 54 -2.29 -3.97 18.78
N GLN A 55 -3.37 -3.50 18.14
CA GLN A 55 -3.31 -2.91 16.81
C GLN A 55 -2.43 -1.67 16.86
N LEU A 56 -1.12 -1.87 16.75
CA LEU A 56 -0.19 -0.84 16.39
C LEU A 56 -0.28 -0.75 14.88
N SER A 57 -1.09 0.18 14.37
CA SER A 57 -0.74 0.79 13.09
C SER A 57 0.77 1.07 13.14
N PRO A 58 1.55 0.76 12.09
CA PRO A 58 2.98 1.05 12.11
C PRO A 58 3.17 2.49 12.62
N PRO A 59 4.05 2.71 13.60
CA PRO A 59 4.23 4.04 14.16
C PRO A 59 4.53 5.00 13.02
N PRO A 60 4.09 6.27 13.13
CA PRO A 60 4.30 7.26 12.10
C PRO A 60 5.78 7.33 11.70
N LEU A 61 6.05 7.91 10.53
CA LEU A 61 7.42 8.14 10.11
C LEU A 61 8.14 8.96 11.18
N THR A 62 9.34 8.52 11.57
CA THR A 62 10.19 9.30 12.45
C THR A 62 10.70 10.54 11.73
N GLU A 63 11.21 11.54 12.46
CA GLU A 63 11.86 12.72 11.86
C GLU A 63 12.91 12.33 10.83
N ARG A 64 13.71 11.30 11.16
CA ARG A 64 14.75 10.81 10.26
C ARG A 64 14.19 10.14 9.02
N GLU A 65 13.10 9.40 9.14
CA GLU A 65 12.41 8.80 7.99
C GLU A 65 11.73 9.87 7.11
N LEU A 66 11.24 10.96 7.71
CA LEU A 66 10.72 12.12 6.99
C LEU A 66 11.81 12.85 6.18
N GLU A 67 13.01 13.01 6.73
CA GLU A 67 14.15 13.56 5.98
C GLU A 67 14.53 12.67 4.79
N VAL A 68 14.55 11.35 4.99
CA VAL A 68 14.89 10.40 3.93
C VAL A 68 13.82 10.38 2.83
N ILE A 69 12.52 10.35 3.18
CA ILE A 69 11.46 10.34 2.16
C ILE A 69 11.39 11.66 1.38
N ARG A 70 11.69 12.82 2.00
CA ARG A 70 11.82 14.09 1.27
C ARG A 70 12.93 14.03 0.23
N ALA A 71 14.12 13.58 0.63
CA ALA A 71 15.26 13.47 -0.28
C ALA A 71 15.03 12.42 -1.38
N LEU A 72 14.32 11.32 -1.08
CA LEU A 72 13.87 10.36 -2.08
C LEU A 72 12.92 11.01 -3.08
N ALA A 73 11.96 11.80 -2.61
CA ALA A 73 10.98 12.46 -3.44
C ALA A 73 11.62 13.52 -4.36
N GLN A 74 12.66 14.22 -3.89
CA GLN A 74 13.52 15.13 -4.68
C GLN A 74 14.46 14.43 -5.68
N GLY A 75 14.34 13.10 -5.86
CA GLY A 75 15.13 12.37 -6.85
C GLY A 75 16.59 12.10 -6.46
N MET A 76 16.99 12.34 -5.20
CA MET A 76 18.36 12.08 -4.75
C MET A 76 18.70 10.58 -4.71
N SER A 77 19.88 10.21 -5.19
CA SER A 77 20.41 8.84 -5.05
C SER A 77 20.76 8.51 -3.59
N ASP A 78 20.81 7.22 -3.23
CA ASP A 78 21.18 6.78 -1.87
C ASP A 78 22.52 7.38 -1.41
N ARG A 79 23.48 7.56 -2.34
CA ARG A 79 24.77 8.20 -2.09
C ARG A 79 24.64 9.69 -1.76
N GLN A 80 23.78 10.41 -2.49
CA GLN A 80 23.54 11.85 -2.22
C GLN A 80 22.81 12.04 -0.89
N ILE A 81 21.82 11.18 -0.59
CA ILE A 81 21.10 11.19 0.69
C ILE A 81 22.06 10.87 1.84
N ALA A 82 22.91 9.86 1.68
CA ALA A 82 23.94 9.50 2.65
C ALA A 82 24.85 10.71 2.97
N GLY A 83 25.30 11.41 1.92
CA GLY A 83 26.14 12.60 2.04
C GLY A 83 25.43 13.77 2.73
N SER A 84 24.20 14.10 2.32
CA SER A 84 23.46 15.24 2.92
C SER A 84 23.09 14.99 4.38
N LEU A 85 22.82 13.74 4.73
CA LEU A 85 22.35 13.34 6.04
C LEU A 85 23.46 12.84 6.98
N GLY A 86 24.71 12.76 6.53
CA GLY A 86 25.85 12.31 7.35
C GLY A 86 25.79 10.84 7.79
N ILE A 87 25.20 9.96 6.97
CA ILE A 87 25.03 8.52 7.27
C ILE A 87 25.55 7.65 6.12
N SER A 88 25.64 6.33 6.34
CA SER A 88 26.05 5.39 5.28
C SER A 88 24.93 5.11 4.28
N GLU A 89 25.26 4.77 3.02
CA GLU A 89 24.29 4.30 2.02
C GLU A 89 23.50 3.06 2.49
N LYS A 90 24.12 2.20 3.31
CA LYS A 90 23.44 1.06 3.95
C LYS A 90 22.37 1.55 4.93
N THR A 91 22.65 2.59 5.71
CA THR A 91 21.71 3.20 6.64
C THR A 91 20.53 3.84 5.88
N VAL A 92 20.79 4.51 4.76
CA VAL A 92 19.73 5.05 3.89
C VAL A 92 18.80 3.92 3.41
N ARG A 93 19.34 2.83 2.86
CA ARG A 93 18.53 1.68 2.42
C ARG A 93 17.70 1.06 3.54
N ASN A 94 18.23 1.03 4.77
CA ASN A 94 17.48 0.56 5.94
C ASN A 94 16.31 1.50 6.27
N HIS A 95 16.52 2.83 6.22
CA HIS A 95 15.44 3.81 6.38
C HIS A 95 14.40 3.65 5.27
N THR A 96 14.80 3.55 4.01
CA THR A 96 13.89 3.33 2.86
C THR A 96 13.05 2.06 3.05
N SER A 97 13.66 0.97 3.48
CA SER A 97 12.95 -0.30 3.73
C SER A 97 11.93 -0.17 4.87
N ASN A 98 12.28 0.57 5.92
CA ASN A 98 11.37 0.85 7.02
C ASN A 98 10.21 1.76 6.61
N ILE A 99 10.48 2.81 5.85
CA ILE A 99 9.46 3.70 5.27
C ILE A 99 8.49 2.89 4.43
N TYR A 100 8.99 2.05 3.53
CA TYR A 100 8.16 1.25 2.62
C TYR A 100 7.24 0.31 3.39
N ARG A 101 7.79 -0.35 4.41
CA ARG A 101 7.04 -1.21 5.32
C ARG A 101 5.98 -0.43 6.11
N LYS A 102 6.30 0.77 6.61
CA LYS A 102 5.37 1.61 7.41
C LYS A 102 4.23 2.18 6.57
N LEU A 103 4.53 2.58 5.33
CA LEU A 103 3.57 3.19 4.40
C LEU A 103 2.84 2.17 3.52
N HIS A 104 3.23 0.89 3.60
CA HIS A 104 2.72 -0.18 2.74
C HIS A 104 2.89 0.10 1.23
N ILE A 105 4.06 0.64 0.87
CA ILE A 105 4.47 0.90 -0.51
C ILE A 105 5.63 -0.01 -0.91
N PHE A 106 5.84 -0.17 -2.22
CA PHE A 106 6.74 -1.17 -2.79
C PHE A 106 7.91 -0.58 -3.57
N ASP A 107 7.77 0.66 -4.04
CA ASP A 107 8.77 1.29 -4.89
C ASP A 107 8.92 2.80 -4.62
N ARG A 108 9.96 3.36 -5.26
CA ARG A 108 10.33 4.77 -5.12
C ARG A 108 9.28 5.70 -5.74
N THR A 109 8.61 5.28 -6.81
CA THR A 109 7.56 6.07 -7.46
C THR A 109 6.38 6.25 -6.51
N GLN A 110 5.96 5.19 -5.83
CA GLN A 110 4.92 5.25 -4.80
C GLN A 110 5.34 6.15 -3.63
N ALA A 111 6.62 6.14 -3.24
CA ALA A 111 7.13 7.02 -2.18
C ALA A 111 7.04 8.51 -2.58
N VAL A 112 7.36 8.84 -3.84
CA VAL A 112 7.23 10.21 -4.38
C VAL A 112 5.76 10.64 -4.39
N ILE A 113 4.86 9.78 -4.90
CA ILE A 113 3.41 10.07 -4.94
C ILE A 113 2.86 10.30 -3.53
N TYR A 114 3.28 9.47 -2.56
CA TYR A 114 2.91 9.66 -1.15
C TYR A 114 3.39 11.01 -0.64
N ALA A 115 4.67 11.36 -0.87
CA ALA A 115 5.25 12.58 -0.35
C ALA A 115 4.55 13.85 -0.88
N ILE A 116 4.09 13.83 -2.14
CA ILE A 116 3.29 14.90 -2.73
C ILE A 116 1.88 14.95 -2.09
N ARG A 117 1.18 13.81 -2.02
CA ARG A 117 -0.21 13.75 -1.52
C ARG A 117 -0.34 14.19 -0.07
N GLU A 118 0.64 13.85 0.76
CA GLU A 118 0.66 14.16 2.18
C GLU A 118 1.36 15.50 2.48
N GLY A 119 1.76 16.27 1.46
CA GLY A 119 2.41 17.58 1.63
C GLY A 119 3.78 17.51 2.33
N VAL A 120 4.47 16.37 2.22
CA VAL A 120 5.83 16.18 2.76
C VAL A 120 6.86 16.96 1.94
N ILE A 121 6.61 17.08 0.63
CA ILE A 121 7.30 17.97 -0.30
C ILE A 121 6.27 18.78 -1.09
N ASP A 122 6.66 19.96 -1.53
CA ASP A 122 5.86 20.73 -2.48
C ASP A 122 6.19 20.32 -3.92
N VAL A 123 5.22 20.40 -4.84
CA VAL A 123 5.46 20.04 -6.25
C VAL A 123 6.42 21.04 -6.90
N GLU A 124 6.40 22.28 -6.44
CA GLU A 124 7.28 23.37 -6.85
C GLU A 124 8.75 23.12 -6.44
N GLU A 125 8.99 22.29 -5.42
CA GLU A 125 10.34 21.87 -5.02
C GLU A 125 10.91 20.76 -5.91
N LEU A 126 10.07 20.11 -6.72
CA LEU A 126 10.51 19.07 -7.64
C LEU A 126 11.08 19.68 -8.93
N GLU A 127 12.39 19.90 -8.94
CA GLU A 127 13.09 20.33 -10.14
C GLU A 127 13.17 19.18 -11.16
N TYR A 128 12.50 19.33 -12.31
CA TYR A 128 12.68 18.40 -13.43
C TYR A 128 14.10 18.55 -13.98
N ARG A 129 14.95 17.55 -13.72
CA ARG A 129 16.28 17.46 -14.31
C ARG A 129 16.23 16.54 -15.53
N PRO A 130 16.30 17.07 -16.77
CA PRO A 130 16.31 16.23 -17.96
C PRO A 130 17.53 15.30 -17.93
N PRO A 131 17.45 14.12 -18.58
CA PRO A 131 18.60 13.23 -18.72
C PRO A 131 19.76 14.02 -19.34
N THR A 132 20.89 14.10 -18.64
CA THR A 132 22.11 14.64 -19.22
C THR A 132 22.55 13.69 -20.33
N GLU A 133 22.59 14.17 -21.57
CA GLU A 133 23.23 13.46 -22.68
C GLU A 133 24.62 13.02 -22.24
N ARG A 134 24.88 11.71 -22.33
CA ARG A 134 26.20 11.10 -22.12
C ARG A 134 26.86 10.86 -23.46
#